data_AF-A0A6V8NWC9-F1
#
_entry.id   AF-A0A6V8NWC9-F1
#
_cell.length_a   1.000
_cell.length_b   1.000
_cell.length_c   1.000
_cell.angle_alpha   90.00
_cell.angle_beta   90.00
_cell.angle_gamma   90.00
#
_symmetry.space_group_name_H-M   'P 1'
#
loop_
_entity.id
_entity.type
_entity.pdbx_description
1 polymer ?
#
loop_
_entity_poly.entity_id
_entity_poly.type
_entity_poly.pdbx_seq_one_letter_code
_entity_poly.pdbx_strand_id
1 'polypeptide(L)'
;MSQVLVLNASYEPLNVTSVKRAVVLVLKDKAEPIEVLAQRKFRSERRSIPYPLVIRLVKYVRVPRTVRLRIPKKAVLARDSYRCQYCGREND
;
A
#
# COMPACT_ATOMS: atom_id res chain seq x y z
N MET A 1 7.70 10.55 -7.51
CA MET A 1 7.76 10.35 -6.04
C MET A 1 8.61 9.11 -5.78
N SER A 2 9.53 9.13 -4.83
CA SER A 2 10.31 7.93 -4.48
C SER A 2 9.48 6.96 -3.64
N GLN A 3 9.45 5.71 -4.08
CA GLN A 3 8.68 4.62 -3.49
C GLN A 3 9.57 3.72 -2.62
N VAL A 4 8.99 3.14 -1.58
CA VAL A 4 9.62 2.20 -0.64
C VAL A 4 8.72 0.99 -0.48
N LEU A 5 9.31 -0.20 -0.59
CA LEU A 5 8.59 -1.44 -0.33
C LEU A 5 8.42 -1.65 1.19
N VAL A 6 7.20 -1.95 1.61
CA VAL A 6 6.88 -2.31 2.99
C VAL A 6 6.64 -3.82 3.03
N LEU A 7 7.41 -4.50 3.86
CA LEU A 7 7.25 -5.91 4.18
C LEU A 7 6.52 -6.07 5.51
N ASN A 8 5.77 -7.16 5.63
CA ASN A 8 5.24 -7.60 6.90
C ASN A 8 6.37 -8.14 7.80
N ALA A 9 6.08 -8.38 9.08
CA ALA A 9 7.05 -9.00 10.00
C ALA A 9 7.56 -10.37 9.51
N SER A 10 6.75 -11.07 8.72
CA SER A 10 7.06 -12.35 8.05
C SER A 10 7.87 -12.21 6.75
N TYR A 11 8.35 -11.01 6.40
CA TYR A 11 9.03 -10.69 5.15
C TYR A 11 8.18 -10.82 3.87
N GLU A 12 6.88 -11.14 3.97
CA GLU A 12 5.98 -11.08 2.82
C GLU A 12 5.74 -9.62 2.39
N PRO A 13 5.66 -9.32 1.08
CA PRO A 13 5.32 -7.98 0.59
C PRO A 13 3.95 -7.54 1.10
N LEU A 14 3.88 -6.33 1.68
CA LEU A 14 2.65 -5.80 2.27
C LEU A 14 2.05 -4.64 1.47
N ASN A 15 2.86 -3.62 1.14
CA ASN A 15 2.42 -2.45 0.38
C ASN A 15 3.63 -1.66 -0.14
N VAL A 16 3.40 -0.66 -0.98
CA VAL A 16 4.38 0.36 -1.35
C VAL A 16 3.98 1.70 -0.73
N THR A 17 4.95 2.42 -0.17
CA THR A 17 4.72 3.72 0.46
C THR A 17 5.72 4.78 0.00
N SER A 18 5.50 6.04 0.40
CA SER A 18 6.46 7.11 0.11
C SER A 18 7.65 7.04 1.07
N VAL A 19 8.82 7.48 0.62
CA VAL A 19 10.02 7.54 1.49
C VAL A 19 9.78 8.37 2.75
N LYS A 20 9.04 9.48 2.66
CA LYS A 20 8.68 10.30 3.83
C LYS A 20 7.94 9.48 4.89
N ARG A 21 6.96 8.69 4.49
CA ARG A 21 6.20 7.82 5.41
C ARG A 21 7.05 6.69 5.96
N ALA A 22 7.90 6.08 5.13
CA ALA A 22 8.84 5.04 5.57
C ALA A 22 9.77 5.54 6.68
N VAL A 23 10.37 6.73 6.51
CA VAL A 23 11.23 7.35 7.53
C VAL A 23 10.49 7.60 8.84
N VAL A 24 9.24 8.08 8.77
CA VAL A 24 8.40 8.27 9.97
C VAL A 24 8.14 6.96 10.70
N LEU A 25 7.94 5.86 9.99
CA LEU A 25 7.73 4.54 10.62
C LEU A 25 9.00 4.02 11.30
N VAL A 26 10.16 4.21 10.66
CA VAL A 26 11.46 3.84 11.24
C VAL A 26 11.74 4.68 12.49
N LEU A 27 11.55 6.00 12.44
CA LEU A 27 11.77 6.89 13.59
C LEU A 27 10.83 6.63 14.78
N LYS A 28 9.67 6.02 14.53
CA LYS A 28 8.70 5.63 15.57
C LYS A 28 8.89 4.20 16.06
N ASP A 29 10.00 3.54 15.67
CA ASP A 29 10.31 2.15 15.99
C ASP A 29 9.17 1.19 15.60
N LYS A 30 8.46 1.51 14.50
CA LYS A 30 7.38 0.68 13.94
C LYS A 30 7.87 -0.19 12.78
N ALA A 31 8.99 0.19 12.19
CA ALA A 31 9.59 -0.52 11.07
C ALA A 31 11.12 -0.47 11.14
N GLU A 32 11.74 -1.49 10.58
CA GLU A 32 13.19 -1.61 10.45
C GLU A 32 13.58 -1.49 8.97
N PRO A 33 14.63 -0.74 8.63
CA PRO A 33 15.16 -0.73 7.27
C PRO A 33 15.83 -2.07 6.95
N ILE A 34 15.42 -2.69 5.84
CA ILE A 34 16.03 -3.92 5.32
C ILE A 34 17.05 -3.59 4.24
N GLU A 35 16.70 -2.66 3.36
CA GLU A 35 17.56 -2.21 2.27
C GLU A 35 17.58 -0.68 2.25
N VAL A 36 18.78 -0.12 2.05
CA VAL A 36 19.02 1.31 2.09
C VAL A 36 19.91 1.74 0.92
N LEU A 37 19.67 2.96 0.42
CA LEU A 37 20.52 3.57 -0.60
C LEU A 37 21.74 4.21 0.05
N ALA A 38 22.92 3.63 -0.13
CA ALA A 38 24.16 4.08 0.52
C ALA A 38 24.53 5.55 0.23
N GLN A 39 24.26 6.01 -0.99
CA GLN A 39 24.62 7.33 -1.51
C GLN A 39 23.72 8.46 -0.96
N ARG A 40 22.61 8.14 -0.28
CA ARG A 40 21.64 9.13 0.19
C ARG A 40 21.24 8.91 1.64
N LYS A 41 21.15 10.00 2.39
CA LYS A 41 20.74 9.99 3.80
C LYS A 41 19.89 11.22 4.10
N PHE A 42 18.97 11.07 5.06
CA PHE A 42 18.27 12.19 5.69
C PHE A 42 19.10 12.66 6.88
N ARG A 43 19.28 13.98 7.03
CA ARG A 43 20.08 14.56 8.12
C ARG A 43 19.23 15.52 8.95
N SER A 44 19.55 15.56 10.24
CA SER A 44 19.12 16.54 11.23
C SER A 44 20.36 16.96 12.02
N GLU A 45 20.25 17.98 12.87
CA GLU A 45 21.37 18.42 13.72
C GLU A 45 22.01 17.26 14.50
N ARG A 46 21.19 16.36 15.06
CA ARG A 46 21.65 15.32 15.99
C ARG A 46 21.65 13.90 15.42
N ARG A 47 21.07 13.70 14.23
CA ARG A 47 20.83 12.35 13.68
C ARG A 47 21.00 12.31 12.16
N SER A 48 21.50 11.19 11.67
CA SER A 48 21.50 10.82 10.26
C SER A 48 20.72 9.52 10.10
N ILE A 49 19.77 9.50 9.16
CA ILE A 49 18.92 8.34 8.87
C ILE A 49 19.23 7.90 7.44
N PRO A 50 19.53 6.61 7.19
CA PRO A 50 19.76 6.12 5.83
C PRO A 50 18.50 6.26 4.99
N TYR A 51 18.65 6.38 3.67
CA TYR A 51 17.50 6.47 2.76
C TYR A 51 16.91 5.07 2.52
N PRO A 52 15.71 4.75 3.04
CA PRO A 52 15.18 3.39 2.95
C PRO A 52 14.64 3.09 1.55
N LEU A 53 14.93 1.89 1.05
CA LEU A 53 14.36 1.30 -0.17
C LEU A 53 13.35 0.21 0.16
N VAL A 54 13.63 -0.56 1.21
CA VAL A 54 12.75 -1.60 1.75
C VAL A 54 12.72 -1.48 3.26
N ILE A 55 11.52 -1.51 3.86
CA ILE A 55 11.32 -1.56 5.31
C ILE A 55 10.47 -2.76 5.69
N ARG A 56 10.69 -3.31 6.89
CA ARG A 56 9.89 -4.38 7.49
C ARG A 56 9.16 -3.86 8.70
N LEU A 57 7.85 -4.13 8.82
CA LEU A 57 7.12 -3.81 10.04
C LEU A 57 7.56 -4.72 11.19
N VAL A 58 7.73 -4.14 12.38
CA VAL A 58 8.10 -4.90 13.60
C VAL A 58 6.97 -5.84 14.02
N LYS A 59 5.72 -5.39 13.88
CA LYS A 59 4.54 -6.18 14.23
C LYS A 59 3.91 -6.79 12.99
N TYR A 60 3.46 -8.03 13.12
CA TYR A 60 2.69 -8.69 12.08
C TYR A 60 1.36 -7.98 11.85
N VAL A 61 1.11 -7.58 10.60
CA VAL A 61 -0.18 -7.01 10.18
C VAL A 61 -0.93 -8.08 9.39
N ARG A 62 -2.07 -8.51 9.92
CA ARG A 62 -2.97 -9.41 9.20
C ARG A 62 -3.76 -8.58 8.18
N VAL A 63 -3.47 -8.78 6.89
CA VAL A 63 -4.26 -8.18 5.81
C VAL A 63 -5.49 -9.05 5.56
N PRO A 64 -6.71 -8.53 5.71
CA PRO A 64 -7.91 -9.23 5.28
C PRO A 64 -7.85 -9.40 3.75
N ARG A 65 -7.57 -10.62 3.27
CA ARG A 65 -7.54 -10.93 1.83
C ARG A 65 -8.95 -10.95 1.21
N THR A 66 -9.98 -10.95 2.03
CA THR A 66 -11.38 -10.96 1.62
C THR A 66 -11.86 -9.55 1.29
N VAL A 67 -11.40 -8.99 0.18
CA VAL A 67 -12.11 -7.87 -0.44
C VAL A 67 -13.33 -8.48 -1.13
N ARG A 68 -14.48 -8.53 -0.45
CA ARG A 68 -15.75 -8.65 -1.16
C ARG A 68 -15.90 -7.37 -1.97
N LEU A 69 -15.42 -7.38 -3.21
CA LEU A 69 -15.63 -6.29 -4.14
C LEU A 69 -17.14 -6.14 -4.30
N ARG A 70 -17.68 -5.07 -3.74
CA ARG A 70 -19.08 -4.72 -3.92
C ARG A 70 -19.25 -4.39 -5.40
N ILE A 71 -19.95 -5.22 -6.15
CA ILE A 71 -20.21 -4.97 -7.56
C ILE A 71 -21.16 -3.76 -7.64
N PRO A 72 -20.73 -2.60 -8.16
CA PRO A 72 -21.61 -1.45 -8.26
C PRO A 72 -22.70 -1.70 -9.31
N LYS A 73 -23.88 -1.07 -9.17
CA LYS A 73 -24.96 -1.15 -10.17
C LYS A 73 -24.45 -0.87 -11.59
N LYS A 74 -23.53 0.09 -11.75
CA LYS A 74 -22.91 0.43 -13.03
C LYS A 74 -22.14 -0.74 -13.67
N ALA A 75 -21.45 -1.56 -12.87
CA ALA A 75 -20.76 -2.74 -13.38
C ALA A 75 -21.74 -3.85 -13.79
N VAL A 76 -22.82 -4.03 -13.03
CA VAL A 76 -23.91 -4.96 -13.41
C VAL A 76 -24.57 -4.51 -14.72
N LEU A 77 -24.90 -3.22 -14.83
CA LEU A 77 -25.47 -2.68 -16.06
C LEU A 77 -24.50 -2.79 -17.24
N ALA A 78 -23.22 -2.47 -17.05
CA ALA A 78 -22.23 -2.62 -18.12
C ALA A 78 -22.09 -4.08 -18.59
N ARG A 79 -22.17 -5.07 -17.68
CA ARG A 79 -22.21 -6.50 -18.04
C ARG A 79 -23.43 -6.83 -18.91
N ASP A 80 -24.56 -6.22 -18.60
CA ASP A 80 -25.85 -6.49 -19.23
C ASP A 80 -26.14 -5.53 -20.41
N SER A 81 -25.11 -4.89 -20.97
CA SER A 81 -25.22 -3.90 -22.06
C SER A 81 -26.21 -2.76 -21.76
N TYR A 82 -26.25 -2.33 -20.50
CA TYR A 82 -27.19 -1.35 -19.94
C TYR A 82 -28.67 -1.75 -20.08
N ARG A 83 -28.95 -3.02 -20.36
CA ARG A 83 -30.29 -3.57 -20.50
C ARG A 83 -30.70 -4.31 -19.22
N CYS A 84 -31.86 -3.93 -18.67
CA CYS A 84 -32.41 -4.59 -17.50
C CYS A 84 -32.73 -6.06 -17.80
N GLN A 85 -32.11 -7.01 -17.09
CA GLN A 85 -32.35 -8.46 -17.28
C GLN A 85 -33.72 -8.94 -16.79
N TYR A 86 -34.48 -8.12 -16.06
CA TYR A 86 -35.83 -8.46 -15.60
C TYR A 86 -36.91 -8.04 -16.60
N CYS A 87 -36.85 -6.81 -17.09
CA CYS A 87 -37.90 -6.24 -17.94
C CYS A 87 -37.44 -5.89 -19.36
N GLY A 88 -36.15 -6.05 -19.68
CA GLY A 88 -35.59 -5.84 -21.01
C GLY A 88 -35.43 -4.37 -21.45
N ARG A 89 -35.77 -3.39 -20.60
CA ARG A 89 -35.63 -1.95 -20.89
C ARG A 89 -34.19 -1.48 -20.75
N GLU A 90 -33.78 -0.59 -21.63
CA GLU A 90 -32.56 0.21 -21.50
C GLU A 90 -32.92 1.47 -20.68
N ASN A 91 -32.06 1.89 -19.75
CA ASN A 91 -32.34 3.12 -18.99
C ASN A 91 -32.10 4.33 -19.91
N ASP A 92 -33.16 5.10 -20.18
CA ASP A 92 -33.06 6.56 -20.41
C ASP A 92 -32.60 7.27 -19.13
#